data_AF-A8GN51-F1
#
_entry.id   AF-A8GN51-F1
#
_cell.length_a   1.000
_cell.length_b   1.000
_cell.length_c   1.000
_cell.angle_alpha   90.00
_cell.angle_beta   90.00
_cell.angle_gamma   90.00
#
_symmetry.space_group_name_H-M   'P 1'
#
loop_
_entity.id
_entity.type
_entity.pdbx_description
1 polymer ?
#
loop_
_entity_poly.entity_id
_entity_poly.type
_entity_poly.pdbx_seq_one_letter_code
_entity_poly.pdbx_strand_id
1 'polypeptide(L)' 'MLVFYEIHETMDSAITREKQIKSDSRATKLNLIEQMNVNWKDLYNEII' A
#
# COMPACT_ATOMS: atom_id res chain seq x y z
N MET A 1 4.96 -5.97 10.29
CA MET A 1 5.40 -4.62 9.90
C MET A 1 4.49 -4.13 8.80
N LEU A 2 3.74 -3.05 9.05
CA LEU A 2 2.90 -2.40 8.05
C LEU A 2 3.71 -1.29 7.40
N VAL A 3 4.06 -1.42 6.12
CA VAL A 3 4.91 -0.42 5.43
C VAL A 3 4.17 0.37 4.37
N PHE A 4 2.96 -0.05 4.02
CA PHE A 4 2.14 0.55 2.99
C PHE A 4 0.66 0.29 3.25
N TYR A 5 -0.16 1.32 3.08
CA TYR A 5 -1.61 1.21 3.04
C TYR A 5 -2.15 2.35 2.18
N GLU A 6 -3.35 2.18 1.63
CA GLU A 6 -4.08 3.24 0.92
C GLU A 6 -5.49 3.30 1.49
N ILE A 7 -6.02 4.51 1.65
CA ILE A 7 -7.41 4.72 2.08
C ILE A 7 -8.28 4.83 0.84
N HIS A 8 -9.40 4.12 0.85
CA HIS A 8 -10.36 4.05 -0.24
C HIS A 8 -11.76 4.33 0.30
N GLU A 9 -12.53 5.18 -0.38
CA GLU A 9 -13.87 5.59 0.05
C GLU A 9 -14.90 4.45 -0.02
N THR A 10 -14.67 3.46 -0.89
CA THR A 10 -15.59 2.35 -1.12
C THR A 10 -14.88 1.01 -1.07
N MET A 11 -15.64 -0.02 -0.73
CA MET A 11 -15.15 -1.40 -0.75
C MET A 11 -14.74 -1.83 -2.17
N ASP A 12 -15.52 -1.47 -3.20
CA ASP A 12 -15.21 -1.82 -4.60
C ASP A 12 -13.90 -1.20 -5.10
N SER A 13 -13.61 0.06 -4.74
CA SER A 13 -12.34 0.70 -5.12
C SER A 13 -11.15 0.05 -4.42
N ALA A 14 -11.30 -0.29 -3.13
CA ALA A 14 -10.28 -1.03 -2.38
C ALA A 14 -9.97 -2.40 -3.00
N ILE A 15 -11.02 -3.19 -3.31
CA ILE A 15 -10.88 -4.52 -3.92
C ILE A 15 -10.23 -4.44 -5.29
N THR A 16 -10.63 -3.46 -6.12
CA THR A 16 -10.07 -3.27 -7.46
C THR A 16 -8.58 -2.95 -7.38
N ARG A 17 -8.21 -2.02 -6.49
CA ARG A 17 -6.82 -1.62 -6.28
C ARG A 17 -5.96 -2.75 -5.72
N GLU A 18 -6.49 -3.53 -4.77
CA GLU A 18 -5.83 -4.71 -4.22
C GLU A 18 -5.49 -5.73 -5.33
N LYS A 19 -6.46 -6.00 -6.24
CA LYS A 19 -6.25 -6.90 -7.38
C LYS A 19 -5.14 -6.39 -8.31
N GLN A 20 -5.16 -5.09 -8.64
CA GLN A 20 -4.12 -4.45 -9.45
C GLN A 20 -2.73 -4.64 -8.82
N ILE A 21 -2.56 -4.25 -7.55
CA ILE A 21 -1.29 -4.38 -6.83
C ILE A 21 -0.86 -5.85 -6.81
N LYS A 22 -1.76 -6.79 -6.49
CA LYS A 22 -1.41 -8.22 -6.44
C LYS A 22 -0.86 -8.73 -7.76
N SER A 23 -1.45 -8.34 -8.89
CA SER A 23 -0.99 -8.71 -10.24
C SER A 23 0.27 -7.99 -10.71
N ASP A 24 0.70 -6.93 -10.03
CA ASP A 24 1.81 -6.09 -10.45
C ASP A 24 3.19 -6.68 -10.10
N SER A 25 4.20 -6.19 -10.80
CA SER A 25 5.60 -6.54 -10.61
C SER A 25 6.10 -6.16 -9.21
N ARG A 26 7.15 -6.85 -8.75
CA ARG A 26 7.83 -6.50 -7.50
C ARG A 26 8.39 -5.07 -7.55
N ALA A 27 8.92 -4.64 -8.70
CA ALA A 27 9.48 -3.30 -8.85
C ALA A 27 8.41 -2.22 -8.63
N THR A 28 7.22 -2.41 -9.18
CA THR A 28 6.13 -1.43 -8.97
C THR A 28 5.68 -1.39 -7.51
N LYS A 29 5.59 -2.54 -6.84
CA LYS A 29 5.28 -2.60 -5.40
C LYS A 29 6.33 -1.86 -4.55
N LEU A 30 7.61 -2.01 -4.87
CA LEU A 30 8.69 -1.28 -4.20
C LEU A 30 8.57 0.22 -4.43
N ASN A 31 8.34 0.65 -5.68
CA ASN A 31 8.15 2.06 -5.99
C ASN A 31 6.96 2.66 -5.23
N LEU A 32 5.84 1.94 -5.11
CA LEU A 32 4.68 2.40 -4.32
C LEU A 32 5.04 2.58 -2.84
N ILE A 33 5.76 1.62 -2.26
CA ILE A 33 6.24 1.70 -0.87
C ILE A 33 7.19 2.89 -0.72
N GLU A 34 8.17 3.05 -1.60
CA GLU A 34 9.18 4.12 -1.51
C GLU A 34 8.60 5.51 -1.71
N GLN A 35 7.57 5.66 -2.57
CA GLN A 35 6.86 6.93 -2.78
C GLN A 35 6.11 7.37 -1.52
N MET A 36 5.54 6.44 -0.76
CA MET A 36 4.76 6.74 0.44
C MET A 36 5.59 6.73 1.73
N ASN A 37 6.57 5.83 1.81
CA ASN A 37 7.30 5.48 3.01
C ASN A 37 8.76 5.13 2.67
N VAL A 38 9.51 6.14 2.21
CA VAL A 38 10.93 6.03 1.83
C VAL A 38 11.82 5.40 2.92
N ASN A 39 11.45 5.60 4.19
CA ASN A 39 12.22 5.11 5.34
C ASN A 39 11.76 3.73 5.84
N TRP A 40 10.79 3.10 5.17
CA TRP A 40 10.27 1.78 5.55
C TRP A 40 9.83 1.69 7.02
N LYS A 41 9.27 2.78 7.55
CA LYS A 41 8.76 2.84 8.93
C LYS A 41 7.59 1.88 9.10
N ASP A 42 7.44 1.31 10.29
CA ASP A 42 6.23 0.57 10.64
C ASP A 42 5.10 1.55 10.94
N LEU A 43 4.13 1.60 10.03
CA LEU A 43 2.99 2.50 10.04
C LEU A 43 1.85 2.00 10.93
N TYR A 44 1.95 0.80 11.50
CA TYR A 44 0.88 0.25 12.33
C TYR A 44 0.54 1.18 13.51
N ASN A 45 1.55 1.79 14.12
CA ASN A 45 1.38 2.73 15.22
C ASN A 45 0.72 4.06 14.80
N GLU A 46 0.67 4.37 13.50
CA GLU A 46 0.03 5.59 12.98
C GLU A 46 -1.49 5.42 12.79
N ILE A 47 -2.01 4.19 12.90
CA ILE A 47 -3.43 3.84 12.67
C ILE A 47 -4.18 3.58 13.98
N ILE A 48 -3.47 3.40 15.11
CA ILE A 48 -4.05 3.13 16.43
C ILE A 48 -4.45 4.42 17.14
#